data_AF-A0A068VA85-F1
#
_entry.id   AF-A0A068VA85-F1
#
_cell.length_a   1.000
_cell.length_b   1.000
_cell.length_c   1.000
_cell.angle_alpha   90.00
_cell.angle_beta   90.00
_cell.angle_gamma   90.00
#
_symmetry.space_group_name_H-M   'P 1'
#
loop_
_entity.id
_entity.type
_entity.pdbx_description
1 polymer ?
#
loop_
_entity_poly.entity_id
_entity_poly.type
_entity_poly.pdbx_seq_one_letter_code
_entity_poly.pdbx_strand_id
1 'polypeptide(L)'
;MQVVHKLGQKSLILTPIVCNTTRYVSTQNLVTDSPSSANYDYLINKAGRDRDFGTVQHLLMKRTRDGCFYTNNTFKFISTDLSVLDDLLKILAGLSHGFPKKSAHDCLVNQLSKLHRTTKALHVAEIMVQNKYGANACTFHPILNELTKKKNMDEAWRVMQVMREYGIKPDLTAYNYLLTAHCYGGDLTSAAYLLTKMEEDKMGADSRTYDALVLGACRAGRIDGALMVLRRMLDYGVPALYSTHAHVINAMLRNGYYAETVEFVMSYAGKDQGLDYENFGILASRLIKLDRLDEAKFVLKEMKRRGINLGEKLKDFCLCCN
;
A
#
# COMPACT_ATOMS: atom_id res chain seq x y z
N MET A 1 16.05 -59.53 5.02
CA MET A 1 15.76 -60.42 6.17
C MET A 1 16.59 -59.94 7.35
N GLN A 2 16.00 -59.11 8.22
CA GLN A 2 15.50 -59.46 9.56
C GLN A 2 16.63 -59.57 10.61
N VAL A 3 16.80 -58.56 11.50
CA VAL A 3 16.47 -58.50 12.96
C VAL A 3 17.14 -59.65 13.77
N VAL A 4 17.87 -59.52 14.89
CA VAL A 4 17.53 -58.96 16.22
C VAL A 4 18.77 -58.97 17.16
N HIS A 5 18.87 -57.95 18.03
CA HIS A 5 19.55 -57.80 19.35
C HIS A 5 20.52 -58.84 19.95
N LYS A 6 21.54 -58.33 20.66
CA LYS A 6 21.71 -58.56 22.12
C LYS A 6 22.52 -57.48 22.85
N LEU A 7 22.12 -57.28 24.10
CA LEU A 7 22.44 -56.20 25.04
C LEU A 7 23.72 -56.44 25.86
N GLY A 8 24.31 -55.33 26.34
CA GLY A 8 24.71 -55.22 27.76
C GLY A 8 26.14 -54.74 28.02
N GLN A 9 26.28 -53.56 28.64
CA GLN A 9 27.12 -53.41 29.85
C GLN A 9 26.90 -52.05 30.54
N LYS A 10 27.18 -52.08 31.84
CA LYS A 10 26.66 -51.26 32.95
C LYS A 10 27.39 -49.93 33.15
N SER A 11 26.63 -48.98 33.70
CA SER A 11 26.94 -47.92 34.67
C SER A 11 28.40 -47.49 34.91
N LEU A 12 28.62 -46.18 34.98
CA LEU A 12 29.32 -45.55 36.10
C LEU A 12 28.83 -44.10 36.29
N ILE A 13 28.38 -43.83 37.51
CA ILE A 13 27.95 -42.55 38.04
C ILE A 13 29.21 -41.79 38.47
N LEU A 14 29.32 -40.51 38.12
CA LEU A 14 30.17 -39.52 38.79
C LEU A 14 29.49 -38.14 38.71
N THR A 15 28.89 -37.71 39.81
CA THR A 15 28.72 -36.29 40.18
C THR A 15 29.93 -35.89 41.05
N PRO A 16 30.16 -34.61 41.44
CA PRO A 16 29.49 -33.33 41.13
C PRO A 16 30.50 -32.20 40.73
N ILE A 17 30.04 -30.98 40.45
CA ILE A 17 30.49 -29.69 41.06
C ILE A 17 29.75 -28.53 40.39
N VAL A 18 29.30 -27.62 41.24
CA VAL A 18 28.41 -26.48 41.01
C VAL A 18 29.19 -25.24 40.52
N CYS A 19 28.46 -24.32 39.86
CA CYS A 19 28.73 -22.89 39.61
C CYS A 19 29.52 -22.48 38.36
N ASN A 20 28.82 -21.99 37.33
CA ASN A 20 28.65 -20.54 37.17
C ASN A 20 27.45 -20.22 36.25
N THR A 21 26.59 -19.34 36.75
CA THR A 21 25.31 -18.90 36.20
C THR A 21 25.50 -17.92 35.03
N THR A 22 25.48 -18.42 33.80
CA THR A 22 24.98 -17.63 32.67
C THR A 22 23.46 -17.80 32.61
N ARG A 23 22.72 -16.73 32.96
CA ARG A 23 21.26 -16.66 32.80
C ARG A 23 20.91 -16.76 31.31
N TYR A 24 20.73 -17.97 30.82
CA TYR A 24 19.85 -18.25 29.68
C TYR A 24 18.43 -17.97 30.18
N VAL A 25 17.92 -16.77 29.91
CA VAL A 25 16.50 -16.50 30.11
C VAL A 25 15.76 -17.29 29.04
N SER A 26 15.05 -18.31 29.50
CA SER A 26 14.18 -19.19 28.73
C SER A 26 13.16 -18.38 27.92
N THR A 27 13.36 -18.32 26.62
CA THR A 27 12.28 -18.06 25.66
C THR A 27 11.46 -19.34 25.51
N GLN A 28 10.68 -19.68 26.53
CA GLN A 28 9.62 -20.69 26.40
C GLN A 28 8.27 -20.00 26.59
N ASN A 29 7.40 -20.29 25.62
CA ASN A 29 6.00 -19.88 25.49
C ASN A 29 5.76 -18.55 24.77
N LEU A 30 5.71 -18.64 23.45
CA LEU A 30 4.73 -18.03 22.53
C LEU A 30 5.38 -17.95 21.13
N VAL A 31 5.16 -18.94 20.26
CA VAL A 31 4.54 -18.84 18.92
C VAL A 31 4.54 -20.24 18.27
N THR A 32 3.45 -20.60 17.60
CA THR A 32 3.18 -21.80 16.78
C THR A 32 4.37 -22.27 15.92
N ASP A 33 4.57 -23.59 15.87
CA ASP A 33 5.70 -24.30 15.22
C ASP A 33 5.82 -24.15 13.68
N SER A 34 4.90 -23.45 13.00
CA SER A 34 5.05 -23.15 11.57
C SER A 34 5.61 -21.73 11.36
N PRO A 35 6.76 -21.56 10.67
CA PRO A 35 7.29 -20.24 10.36
C PRO A 35 6.32 -19.47 9.46
N SER A 36 5.99 -18.24 9.83
CA SER A 36 5.18 -17.32 9.03
C SER A 36 5.74 -15.90 9.09
N SER A 37 5.52 -15.11 8.05
CA SER A 37 5.98 -13.70 8.02
C SER A 37 5.42 -12.88 9.19
N ALA A 38 4.17 -13.14 9.60
CA ALA A 38 3.54 -12.47 10.73
C ALA A 38 4.21 -12.84 12.08
N ASN A 39 4.58 -14.11 12.26
CA ASN A 39 5.35 -14.53 13.45
C ASN A 39 6.72 -13.84 13.49
N TYR A 40 7.44 -13.83 12.36
CA TYR A 40 8.72 -13.14 12.26
C TYR A 40 8.60 -11.65 12.55
N ASP A 41 7.58 -10.98 12.00
CA ASP A 41 7.34 -9.58 12.31
C ASP A 41 7.09 -9.37 13.81
N TYR A 42 6.27 -10.20 14.46
CA TYR A 42 6.05 -10.11 15.91
C TYR A 42 7.36 -10.21 16.70
N LEU A 43 8.17 -11.24 16.43
CA LEU A 43 9.42 -11.49 17.13
C LEU A 43 10.46 -10.38 16.88
N ILE A 44 10.62 -9.94 15.63
CA ILE A 44 11.53 -8.84 15.27
C ILE A 44 11.09 -7.54 15.96
N ASN A 45 9.79 -7.25 15.98
CA ASN A 45 9.29 -6.07 16.67
C ASN A 45 9.45 -6.13 18.18
N LYS A 46 9.34 -7.32 18.78
CA LYS A 46 9.62 -7.52 20.21
C LYS A 46 11.09 -7.28 20.50
N ALA A 47 12.00 -8.00 19.82
CA ALA A 47 13.44 -7.84 19.99
C ALA A 47 13.92 -6.39 19.72
N GLY A 48 13.35 -5.73 18.70
CA GLY A 48 13.66 -4.33 18.38
C GLY A 48 13.25 -3.35 19.47
N ARG A 49 12.10 -3.55 20.14
CA ARG A 49 11.71 -2.74 21.31
C ARG A 49 12.63 -2.97 22.50
N ASP A 50 13.10 -4.21 22.67
CA ASP A 50 14.03 -4.59 23.72
C ASP A 50 15.49 -4.19 23.39
N ARG A 51 15.72 -3.55 22.22
CA ARG A 51 17.04 -3.19 21.68
C ARG A 51 18.00 -4.39 21.53
N ASP A 52 17.46 -5.59 21.39
CA ASP A 52 18.22 -6.81 21.09
C ASP A 52 18.41 -6.94 19.57
N PHE A 53 19.34 -6.14 19.06
CA PHE A 53 19.68 -6.09 17.64
C PHE A 53 20.37 -7.35 17.12
N GLY A 54 21.02 -8.13 17.99
CA GLY A 54 21.57 -9.44 17.64
C GLY A 54 20.45 -10.42 17.29
N THR A 55 19.40 -10.46 18.11
CA THR A 55 18.20 -11.26 17.82
C THR A 55 17.48 -10.75 16.58
N VAL A 56 17.37 -9.43 16.37
CA VAL A 56 16.81 -8.87 15.12
C VAL A 56 17.58 -9.38 13.90
N GLN A 57 18.91 -9.31 13.91
CA GLN A 57 19.74 -9.81 12.80
C GLN A 57 19.50 -11.31 12.56
N HIS A 58 19.54 -12.10 13.63
CA HIS A 58 19.33 -13.55 13.56
C HIS A 58 17.96 -13.88 12.94
N LEU A 59 16.89 -13.23 13.40
CA LEU A 59 15.54 -13.45 12.88
C LEU A 59 15.39 -13.02 11.42
N LEU A 60 16.05 -11.94 10.99
CA LEU A 60 16.06 -11.50 9.58
C LEU A 60 16.81 -12.47 8.65
N MET A 61 17.85 -13.13 9.14
CA MET A 61 18.53 -14.18 8.38
C MET A 61 17.69 -15.47 8.37
N LYS A 62 17.13 -15.86 9.53
CA LYS A 62 16.32 -17.08 9.66
C LYS A 62 15.04 -17.02 8.83
N ARG A 63 14.31 -15.89 8.83
CA ARG A 63 13.08 -15.73 8.00
C ARG A 63 13.34 -15.99 6.52
N THR A 64 14.53 -15.62 6.03
CA THR A 64 14.89 -15.80 4.63
C THR A 64 15.07 -17.28 4.32
N ARG A 65 15.74 -18.02 5.23
CA ARG A 65 15.93 -19.47 5.09
C ARG A 65 14.60 -20.22 5.15
N ASP A 66 13.66 -19.72 5.95
CA ASP A 66 12.32 -20.28 6.10
C ASP A 66 11.35 -19.82 4.98
N GLY A 67 11.82 -19.08 3.96
CA GLY A 67 10.99 -18.62 2.84
C GLY A 67 9.94 -17.56 3.21
N CYS A 68 10.05 -16.91 4.37
CA CYS A 68 9.10 -15.92 4.85
C CYS A 68 9.42 -14.52 4.31
N PHE A 69 8.54 -13.97 3.47
CA PHE A 69 8.69 -12.67 2.84
C PHE A 69 8.66 -11.51 3.84
N TYR A 70 9.36 -10.42 3.51
CA TYR A 70 9.38 -9.16 4.25
C TYR A 70 8.04 -8.43 4.16
N THR A 71 7.56 -7.86 5.26
CA THR A 71 6.26 -7.19 5.27
C THR A 71 6.37 -5.74 5.73
N ASN A 72 5.28 -5.02 5.51
CA ASN A 72 5.06 -3.68 6.02
C ASN A 72 5.13 -3.54 7.55
N ASN A 73 5.10 -4.64 8.30
CA ASN A 73 5.16 -4.64 9.76
C ASN A 73 6.55 -4.95 10.31
N THR A 74 7.51 -5.40 9.48
CA THR A 74 8.80 -5.92 9.96
C THR A 74 9.55 -4.97 10.90
N PHE A 75 9.52 -3.66 10.66
CA PHE A 75 10.21 -2.66 11.48
C PHE A 75 9.27 -1.70 12.22
N LYS A 76 8.04 -2.13 12.55
CA LYS A 76 7.03 -1.30 13.22
C LYS A 76 7.49 -0.76 14.58
N PHE A 77 8.46 -1.38 15.25
CA PHE A 77 9.03 -0.92 16.52
C PHE A 77 9.75 0.43 16.40
N ILE A 78 10.19 0.84 15.21
CA ILE A 78 10.77 2.18 15.01
C ILE A 78 9.75 3.30 15.29
N SER A 79 8.46 2.99 15.21
CA SER A 79 7.39 3.94 15.53
C SER A 79 7.41 4.37 17.00
N THR A 80 7.96 3.56 17.91
CA THR A 80 8.00 3.87 19.35
C THR A 80 9.25 4.64 19.73
N ASP A 81 10.37 4.40 19.04
CA ASP A 81 11.65 5.02 19.34
C ASP A 81 12.48 5.11 18.04
N LEU A 82 12.77 6.33 17.59
CA LEU A 82 13.54 6.57 16.36
C LEU A 82 15.06 6.61 16.62
N SER A 83 15.50 6.61 17.88
CA SER A 83 16.94 6.58 18.23
C SER A 83 17.60 5.26 17.86
N VAL A 84 16.81 4.19 17.71
CA VAL A 84 17.25 2.85 17.29
C VAL A 84 17.67 2.76 15.82
N LEU A 85 17.41 3.80 15.01
CA LEU A 85 17.57 3.74 13.56
C LEU A 85 19.03 3.48 13.14
N ASP A 86 19.99 4.15 13.77
CA ASP A 86 21.40 4.05 13.39
C ASP A 86 21.96 2.65 13.71
N ASP A 87 21.56 2.08 14.85
CA ASP A 87 21.93 0.71 15.21
C ASP A 87 21.28 -0.31 14.28
N LEU A 88 20.01 -0.10 13.92
CA LEU A 88 19.36 -0.94 12.92
C LEU A 88 20.09 -0.88 11.57
N LEU A 89 20.47 0.31 11.09
CA LEU A 89 21.19 0.45 9.82
C LEU A 89 22.52 -0.31 9.82
N LYS A 90 23.28 -0.29 10.92
CA LYS A 90 24.51 -1.10 11.08
C LYS A 90 24.21 -2.59 10.93
N ILE A 91 23.15 -3.09 11.54
CA ILE A 91 22.73 -4.50 11.43
C ILE A 91 22.32 -4.84 10.00
N LEU A 92 21.53 -3.99 9.35
CA LEU A 92 21.05 -4.23 8.00
C LEU A 92 22.20 -4.25 6.99
N ALA A 93 23.22 -3.40 7.19
CA ALA A 93 24.45 -3.41 6.39
C ALA A 93 25.20 -4.76 6.48
N GLY A 94 25.13 -5.43 7.63
CA GLY A 94 25.74 -6.75 7.88
C GLY A 94 24.96 -7.96 7.35
N LEU A 95 23.77 -7.77 6.76
CA LEU A 95 23.01 -8.89 6.18
C LEU A 95 23.71 -9.48 4.94
N SER A 96 23.36 -10.72 4.58
CA SER A 96 23.84 -11.33 3.34
C SER A 96 23.41 -10.51 2.12
N HIS A 97 24.32 -10.32 1.16
CA HIS A 97 24.03 -9.62 -0.09
C HIS A 97 22.87 -10.26 -0.87
N GLY A 98 22.23 -9.47 -1.72
CA GLY A 98 21.09 -9.89 -2.54
C GLY A 98 19.74 -9.61 -1.89
N PHE A 99 18.78 -10.51 -2.10
CA PHE A 99 17.37 -10.32 -1.75
C PHE A 99 17.12 -9.91 -0.27
N PRO A 100 17.78 -10.50 0.75
CA PRO A 100 17.49 -10.17 2.15
C PRO A 100 17.89 -8.75 2.49
N LYS A 101 19.10 -8.33 2.07
CA LYS A 101 19.61 -6.98 2.29
C LYS A 101 18.72 -5.95 1.59
N LYS A 102 18.38 -6.17 0.32
CA LYS A 102 17.46 -5.30 -0.43
C LYS A 102 16.12 -5.15 0.30
N SER A 103 15.48 -6.28 0.61
CA SER A 103 14.12 -6.31 1.17
C SER A 103 14.05 -5.67 2.56
N ALA A 104 15.08 -5.85 3.39
CA ALA A 104 15.14 -5.22 4.69
C ALA A 104 15.21 -3.69 4.58
N HIS A 105 16.06 -3.16 3.70
CA HIS A 105 16.15 -1.71 3.51
C HIS A 105 14.88 -1.14 2.85
N ASP A 106 14.28 -1.82 1.86
CA ASP A 106 12.99 -1.39 1.27
C ASP A 106 11.89 -1.31 2.34
N CYS A 107 11.81 -2.30 3.23
CA CYS A 107 10.87 -2.28 4.36
C CYS A 107 11.13 -1.11 5.31
N LEU A 108 12.40 -0.79 5.57
CA LEU A 108 12.77 0.36 6.39
C LEU A 108 12.39 1.69 5.73
N VAL A 109 12.66 1.86 4.43
CA VAL A 109 12.24 3.03 3.64
C VAL A 109 10.72 3.22 3.70
N ASN A 110 9.96 2.14 3.50
CA ASN A 110 8.51 2.16 3.60
C ASN A 110 8.02 2.52 5.01
N GLN A 111 8.63 1.96 6.06
CA GLN A 111 8.27 2.27 7.44
C GLN A 111 8.56 3.73 7.80
N LEU A 112 9.72 4.25 7.43
CA LEU A 112 10.09 5.66 7.65
C LEU A 112 9.17 6.62 6.88
N SER A 113 8.78 6.25 5.66
CA SER A 113 7.82 7.02 4.87
C SER A 113 6.45 7.10 5.56
N LYS A 114 5.94 5.97 6.07
CA LYS A 114 4.69 5.94 6.87
C LYS A 114 4.78 6.74 8.16
N LEU A 115 5.97 6.82 8.76
CA LEU A 115 6.26 7.65 9.93
C LEU A 115 6.53 9.11 9.58
N HIS A 116 6.27 9.52 8.33
CA HIS A 116 6.43 10.91 7.90
C HIS A 116 7.88 11.40 7.97
N ARG A 117 8.86 10.48 7.99
CA ARG A 117 10.30 10.76 8.04
C ARG A 117 10.92 10.60 6.64
N THR A 118 10.38 11.32 5.66
CA THR A 118 10.76 11.21 4.24
C THR A 118 12.22 11.51 3.98
N THR A 119 12.83 12.49 4.68
CA THR A 119 14.27 12.77 4.59
C THR A 119 15.12 11.58 5.03
N LYS A 120 14.75 10.92 6.13
CA LYS A 120 15.45 9.70 6.59
C LYS A 120 15.21 8.53 5.65
N ALA A 121 13.98 8.40 5.13
CA ALA A 121 13.65 7.36 4.15
C ALA A 121 14.47 7.53 2.86
N LEU A 122 14.63 8.76 2.36
CA LEU A 122 15.47 9.08 1.22
C LEU A 122 16.93 8.75 1.51
N HIS A 123 17.45 9.13 2.68
CA HIS A 123 18.82 8.79 3.08
C HIS A 123 19.07 7.27 3.07
N VAL A 124 18.13 6.45 3.54
CA VAL A 124 18.24 4.98 3.45
C VAL A 124 18.24 4.50 1.99
N ALA A 125 17.40 5.07 1.13
CA ALA A 125 17.40 4.75 -0.29
C ALA A 125 18.74 5.12 -0.97
N GLU A 126 19.33 6.26 -0.63
CA GLU A 126 20.65 6.68 -1.12
C GLU A 126 21.76 5.71 -0.67
N ILE A 127 21.74 5.28 0.59
CA ILE A 127 22.64 4.22 1.10
C ILE A 127 22.53 2.97 0.25
N MET A 128 21.29 2.55 -0.09
CA MET A 128 21.08 1.36 -0.92
C MET A 128 21.66 1.51 -2.33
N VAL A 129 21.58 2.71 -2.92
CA VAL A 129 22.19 2.97 -4.23
C VAL A 129 23.72 2.96 -4.13
N GLN A 130 24.29 3.76 -3.24
CA GLN A 130 25.73 3.95 -3.09
C GLN A 130 26.45 2.63 -2.80
N ASN A 131 25.83 1.77 -2.00
CA ASN A 131 26.38 0.47 -1.62
C ASN A 131 25.91 -0.69 -2.52
N LYS A 132 25.19 -0.39 -3.61
CA LYS A 132 24.70 -1.37 -4.60
C LYS A 132 23.86 -2.50 -3.98
N TYR A 133 22.95 -2.16 -3.07
CA TYR A 133 22.02 -3.11 -2.44
C TYR A 133 20.80 -3.43 -3.32
N GLY A 134 20.82 -3.02 -4.60
CA GLY A 134 19.78 -3.34 -5.58
C GLY A 134 18.56 -2.41 -5.51
N ALA A 135 18.72 -1.16 -5.07
CA ALA A 135 17.66 -0.15 -5.14
C ALA A 135 17.13 0.00 -6.58
N ASN A 136 15.82 0.20 -6.70
CA ASN A 136 15.14 0.42 -7.97
C ASN A 136 14.01 1.44 -7.79
N ALA A 137 13.22 1.71 -8.84
CA ALA A 137 12.13 2.68 -8.75
C ALA A 137 11.16 2.41 -7.58
N CYS A 138 10.86 1.13 -7.32
CA CYS A 138 9.98 0.74 -6.23
C CYS A 138 10.50 1.12 -4.84
N THR A 139 11.82 1.21 -4.65
CA THR A 139 12.42 1.68 -3.39
C THR A 139 11.98 3.12 -3.06
N PHE A 140 11.76 3.96 -4.07
CA PHE A 140 11.40 5.37 -3.90
C PHE A 140 9.88 5.62 -3.86
N HIS A 141 9.06 4.68 -4.33
CA HIS A 141 7.59 4.82 -4.36
C HIS A 141 6.97 5.21 -3.00
N PRO A 142 7.35 4.62 -1.85
CA PRO A 142 6.78 5.01 -0.56
C PRO A 142 7.06 6.48 -0.20
N ILE A 143 8.24 6.98 -0.57
CA ILE A 143 8.66 8.37 -0.32
C ILE A 143 7.82 9.31 -1.18
N LEU A 144 7.72 9.03 -2.49
CA LEU A 144 6.92 9.82 -3.43
C LEU A 144 5.45 9.85 -3.03
N ASN A 145 4.86 8.69 -2.71
CA ASN A 145 3.47 8.57 -2.24
C ASN A 145 3.20 9.43 -1.01
N GLU A 146 4.12 9.42 -0.04
CA GLU A 146 3.99 10.21 1.18
C GLU A 146 4.09 11.72 0.91
N LEU A 147 5.10 12.15 0.15
CA LEU A 147 5.31 13.56 -0.19
C LEU A 147 4.14 14.15 -0.97
N THR A 148 3.65 13.42 -1.98
CA THR A 148 2.53 13.81 -2.82
C THR A 148 1.21 13.88 -2.06
N LYS A 149 0.95 12.94 -1.13
CA LYS A 149 -0.21 13.02 -0.22
C LYS A 149 -0.19 14.26 0.67
N LYS A 150 1.01 14.68 1.08
CA LYS A 150 1.22 15.92 1.85
C LYS A 150 1.28 17.17 1.00
N LYS A 151 1.14 17.06 -0.32
CA LYS A 151 1.27 18.16 -1.28
C LYS A 151 2.64 18.85 -1.23
N ASN A 152 3.67 18.16 -0.74
CA ASN A 152 5.04 18.66 -0.80
C ASN A 152 5.66 18.31 -2.16
N MET A 153 5.24 19.06 -3.19
CA MET A 153 5.58 18.77 -4.58
C MET A 153 7.05 19.07 -4.91
N ASP A 154 7.64 20.09 -4.29
CA ASP A 154 9.05 20.44 -4.50
C ASP A 154 9.97 19.28 -4.09
N GLU A 155 9.74 18.71 -2.90
CA GLU A 155 10.51 17.56 -2.42
C GLU A 155 10.21 16.30 -3.25
N ALA A 156 8.97 16.13 -3.73
CA ALA A 156 8.65 15.00 -4.62
C ALA A 156 9.42 15.08 -5.94
N TRP A 157 9.55 16.27 -6.53
CA TRP A 157 10.38 16.51 -7.71
C TRP A 157 11.87 16.32 -7.41
N ARG A 158 12.35 16.76 -6.24
CA ARG A 158 13.73 16.48 -5.80
C ARG A 158 13.99 14.98 -5.76
N VAL A 159 13.07 14.17 -5.22
CA VAL A 159 13.22 12.70 -5.23
C VAL A 159 13.27 12.15 -6.66
N MET A 160 12.43 12.64 -7.59
CA MET A 160 12.49 12.25 -9.01
C MET A 160 13.84 12.59 -9.65
N GLN A 161 14.43 13.74 -9.29
CA GLN A 161 15.76 14.13 -9.75
C GLN A 161 16.85 13.23 -9.16
N VAL A 162 16.83 12.99 -7.85
CA VAL A 162 17.77 12.10 -7.15
C VAL A 162 17.76 10.70 -7.78
N MET A 163 16.59 10.15 -8.10
CA MET A 163 16.48 8.88 -8.81
C MET A 163 17.29 8.91 -10.13
N ARG A 164 17.16 9.96 -10.93
CA ARG A 164 17.87 10.11 -12.22
C ARG A 164 19.37 10.29 -12.03
N GLU A 165 19.80 11.10 -11.05
CA GLU A 165 21.23 11.30 -10.72
C GLU A 165 21.91 9.96 -10.37
N TYR A 166 21.17 9.06 -9.72
CA TYR A 166 21.60 7.72 -9.38
C TYR A 166 21.40 6.68 -10.50
N GLY A 167 21.01 7.10 -11.70
CA GLY A 167 20.79 6.21 -12.85
C GLY A 167 19.53 5.34 -12.74
N ILE A 168 18.64 5.62 -11.79
CA ILE A 168 17.35 4.94 -11.62
C ILE A 168 16.28 5.75 -12.35
N LYS A 169 15.83 5.26 -13.51
CA LYS A 169 14.77 5.93 -14.27
C LYS A 169 13.45 5.89 -13.46
N PRO A 170 12.79 7.04 -13.21
CA PRO A 170 11.43 7.03 -12.68
C PRO A 170 10.49 6.26 -13.61
N ASP A 171 9.63 5.44 -13.04
CA ASP A 171 8.68 4.60 -13.78
C ASP A 171 7.27 5.23 -13.79
N LEU A 172 6.35 4.56 -14.49
CA LEU A 172 4.96 5.01 -14.60
C LEU A 172 4.31 5.25 -13.23
N THR A 173 4.62 4.41 -12.24
CA THR A 173 4.08 4.53 -10.88
C THR A 173 4.59 5.80 -10.20
N ALA A 174 5.87 6.13 -10.34
CA ALA A 174 6.45 7.36 -9.82
C ALA A 174 5.78 8.61 -10.42
N TYR A 175 5.60 8.65 -11.74
CA TYR A 175 4.86 9.73 -12.43
C TYR A 175 3.40 9.81 -11.99
N ASN A 176 2.72 8.67 -11.83
CA ASN A 176 1.32 8.63 -11.40
C ASN A 176 1.10 9.23 -10.00
N TYR A 177 2.07 9.14 -9.07
CA TYR A 177 1.97 9.82 -7.78
C TYR A 177 1.90 11.34 -7.95
N LEU A 178 2.80 11.92 -8.75
CA LEU A 178 2.84 13.36 -8.99
C LEU A 178 1.60 13.82 -9.78
N LEU A 179 1.22 13.07 -10.82
CA LEU A 179 0.05 13.38 -11.64
C LEU A 179 -1.22 13.41 -10.80
N THR A 180 -1.43 12.40 -9.95
CA THR A 180 -2.58 12.34 -9.04
C THR A 180 -2.61 13.54 -8.10
N ALA A 181 -1.47 13.93 -7.54
CA ALA A 181 -1.41 15.08 -6.64
C ALA A 181 -1.69 16.41 -7.33
N HIS A 182 -1.17 16.65 -8.54
CA HIS A 182 -1.48 17.86 -9.31
C HIS A 182 -2.96 17.91 -9.72
N CYS A 183 -3.51 16.80 -10.24
CA CYS A 183 -4.93 16.69 -10.56
C CYS A 183 -5.83 16.91 -9.33
N TYR A 184 -5.46 16.34 -8.18
CA TYR A 184 -6.16 16.57 -6.92
C TYR A 184 -6.02 18.03 -6.45
N GLY A 185 -4.87 18.66 -6.66
CA GLY A 185 -4.62 20.06 -6.35
C GLY A 185 -5.37 21.04 -7.27
N GLY A 186 -5.83 20.58 -8.44
CA GLY A 186 -6.40 21.44 -9.49
C GLY A 186 -5.35 22.10 -10.38
N ASP A 187 -4.07 21.75 -10.22
CA ASP A 187 -2.96 22.24 -11.04
C ASP A 187 -2.87 21.44 -12.35
N LEU A 188 -3.77 21.77 -13.27
CA LEU A 188 -3.89 21.08 -14.56
C LEU A 188 -2.72 21.38 -15.50
N THR A 189 -2.02 22.51 -15.31
CA THR A 189 -0.86 22.89 -16.11
C THR A 189 0.29 21.94 -15.85
N SER A 190 0.65 21.72 -14.58
CA SER A 190 1.70 20.75 -14.22
C SER A 190 1.29 19.31 -14.55
N ALA A 191 0.00 18.97 -14.42
CA ALA A 191 -0.51 17.67 -14.85
C ALA A 191 -0.32 17.43 -16.37
N ALA A 192 -0.60 18.44 -17.21
CA ALA A 192 -0.38 18.36 -18.66
C ALA A 192 1.11 18.25 -19.02
N TYR A 193 1.98 18.97 -18.30
CA TYR A 193 3.42 18.84 -18.45
C TYR A 193 3.90 17.41 -18.13
N LEU A 194 3.40 16.81 -17.04
CA LEU A 194 3.72 15.43 -16.67
C LEU A 194 3.27 14.43 -17.74
N LEU A 195 2.07 14.60 -18.29
CA LEU A 195 1.59 13.76 -19.41
C LEU A 195 2.51 13.86 -20.63
N THR A 196 2.94 15.07 -20.99
CA THR A 196 3.87 15.28 -22.11
C THR A 196 5.19 14.54 -21.86
N LYS A 197 5.72 14.61 -20.62
CA LYS A 197 6.93 13.87 -20.24
C LYS A 197 6.74 12.35 -20.29
N MET A 198 5.58 11.86 -19.87
CA MET A 198 5.26 10.43 -19.96
C MET A 198 5.19 9.96 -21.42
N GLU A 199 4.61 10.76 -22.32
CA GLU A 199 4.56 10.47 -23.77
C GLU A 199 5.96 10.48 -24.41
N GLU A 200 6.79 11.47 -24.11
CA GLU A 200 8.19 11.55 -24.55
C GLU A 200 8.99 10.31 -24.10
N ASP A 201 8.76 9.87 -22.86
CA ASP A 201 9.37 8.67 -22.29
C ASP A 201 8.74 7.35 -22.78
N LYS A 202 7.76 7.41 -23.70
CA LYS A 202 6.98 6.28 -24.26
C LYS A 202 6.30 5.44 -23.18
N MET A 203 5.81 6.07 -22.12
CA MET A 203 5.07 5.42 -21.05
C MET A 203 3.58 5.35 -21.42
N GLY A 204 3.04 4.14 -21.53
CA GLY A 204 1.60 3.94 -21.72
C GLY A 204 0.82 4.29 -20.46
N ALA A 205 -0.25 5.08 -20.61
CA ALA A 205 -1.16 5.39 -19.53
C ALA A 205 -1.86 4.11 -19.01
N ASP A 206 -1.87 3.92 -17.69
CA ASP A 206 -2.55 2.80 -17.03
C ASP A 206 -3.84 3.26 -16.33
N SER A 207 -4.48 2.33 -15.60
CA SER A 207 -5.69 2.63 -14.84
C SER A 207 -5.53 3.78 -13.86
N ARG A 208 -4.35 3.96 -13.26
CA ARG A 208 -4.09 5.05 -12.32
C ARG A 208 -3.87 6.38 -13.03
N THR A 209 -3.24 6.37 -14.20
CA THR A 209 -3.12 7.57 -15.04
C THR A 209 -4.50 8.10 -15.41
N TYR A 210 -5.37 7.25 -15.96
CA TYR A 210 -6.74 7.66 -16.31
C TYR A 210 -7.56 8.09 -15.09
N ASP A 211 -7.46 7.37 -13.96
CA ASP A 211 -8.14 7.74 -12.71
C ASP A 211 -7.77 9.15 -12.24
N ALA A 212 -6.47 9.50 -12.30
CA ALA A 212 -5.97 10.83 -11.96
C ALA A 212 -6.52 11.91 -12.91
N LEU A 213 -6.62 11.64 -14.21
CA LEU A 213 -7.17 12.58 -15.19
C LEU A 213 -8.67 12.80 -15.01
N VAL A 214 -9.43 11.72 -14.77
CA VAL A 214 -10.87 11.81 -14.43
C VAL A 214 -11.06 12.62 -13.15
N LEU A 215 -10.27 12.36 -12.11
CA LEU A 215 -10.27 13.13 -10.88
C LEU A 215 -10.02 14.62 -11.14
N GLY A 216 -8.97 14.95 -11.90
CA GLY A 216 -8.62 16.34 -12.23
C GLY A 216 -9.74 17.06 -12.98
N ALA A 217 -10.32 16.44 -14.00
CA ALA A 217 -11.44 16.98 -14.74
C ALA A 217 -12.68 17.19 -13.85
N CYS A 218 -13.02 16.20 -13.03
CA CYS A 218 -14.10 16.27 -12.04
C CYS A 218 -13.92 17.41 -11.04
N ARG A 219 -12.69 17.64 -10.56
CA ARG A 219 -12.39 18.72 -9.60
C ARG A 219 -12.44 20.10 -10.25
N ALA A 220 -12.12 20.19 -11.53
CA ALA A 220 -12.26 21.41 -12.32
C ALA A 220 -13.70 21.69 -12.78
N GLY A 221 -14.69 20.86 -12.37
CA GLY A 221 -16.09 21.00 -12.81
C GLY A 221 -16.33 20.62 -14.28
N ARG A 222 -15.33 20.07 -14.97
CA ARG A 222 -15.41 19.70 -16.39
C ARG A 222 -15.94 18.26 -16.54
N ILE A 223 -17.23 18.08 -16.26
CA ILE A 223 -17.89 16.76 -16.23
C ILE A 223 -17.81 16.06 -17.60
N ASP A 224 -18.08 16.77 -18.70
CA ASP A 224 -18.00 16.19 -20.05
C ASP A 224 -16.59 15.70 -20.38
N GLY A 225 -15.57 16.47 -19.98
CA GLY A 225 -14.18 16.08 -20.10
C GLY A 225 -13.86 14.83 -19.28
N ALA A 226 -14.40 14.72 -18.05
CA ALA A 226 -14.23 13.52 -17.22
C ALA A 226 -14.88 12.28 -17.86
N LEU A 227 -16.10 12.42 -18.39
CA LEU A 227 -16.80 11.35 -19.10
C LEU A 227 -16.07 10.93 -20.38
N MET A 228 -15.51 11.88 -21.13
CA MET A 228 -14.71 11.59 -22.33
C MET A 228 -13.44 10.81 -21.98
N VAL A 229 -12.73 11.19 -20.92
CA VAL A 229 -11.54 10.46 -20.45
C VAL A 229 -11.91 9.05 -20.01
N LEU A 230 -13.01 8.88 -19.27
CA LEU A 230 -13.51 7.56 -18.86
C LEU A 230 -13.89 6.69 -20.07
N ARG A 231 -14.57 7.24 -21.09
CA ARG A 231 -14.90 6.50 -22.32
C ARG A 231 -13.64 6.06 -23.06
N ARG A 232 -12.69 6.98 -23.26
CA ARG A 232 -11.42 6.68 -23.94
C ARG A 232 -10.63 5.58 -23.24
N MET A 233 -10.62 5.58 -21.91
CA MET A 233 -10.01 4.53 -21.10
C MET A 233 -10.60 3.14 -21.43
N LEU A 234 -11.93 3.05 -21.50
CA LEU A 234 -12.64 1.81 -21.82
C LEU A 234 -12.45 1.38 -23.29
N ASP A 235 -12.45 2.34 -24.23
CA ASP A 235 -12.23 2.08 -25.66
C ASP A 235 -10.83 1.49 -25.92
N TYR A 236 -9.83 1.88 -25.12
CA TYR A 236 -8.49 1.30 -25.16
C TYR A 236 -8.35 0.01 -24.33
N GLY A 237 -9.43 -0.51 -23.77
CA GLY A 237 -9.41 -1.73 -22.96
C GLY A 237 -8.70 -1.59 -21.62
N VAL A 238 -8.52 -0.37 -21.12
CA VAL A 238 -7.94 -0.13 -19.79
C VAL A 238 -9.05 -0.20 -18.74
N PRO A 239 -8.96 -1.08 -17.72
CA PRO A 239 -10.04 -1.25 -16.76
C PRO A 239 -10.11 -0.06 -15.79
N ALA A 240 -11.29 0.57 -15.69
CA ALA A 240 -11.56 1.65 -14.75
C ALA A 240 -11.43 1.17 -13.29
N LEU A 241 -10.88 2.03 -12.43
CA LEU A 241 -10.87 1.76 -11.00
C LEU A 241 -12.24 2.11 -10.39
N TYR A 242 -12.55 1.53 -9.23
CA TYR A 242 -13.74 1.91 -8.44
C TYR A 242 -13.75 3.42 -8.14
N SER A 243 -12.59 3.99 -7.82
CA SER A 243 -12.41 5.42 -7.60
C SER A 243 -12.78 6.26 -8.83
N THR A 244 -12.58 5.73 -10.05
CA THR A 244 -12.79 6.47 -11.28
C THR A 244 -14.27 6.81 -11.47
N HIS A 245 -15.15 5.83 -11.29
CA HIS A 245 -16.60 6.05 -11.32
C HIS A 245 -17.05 6.90 -10.13
N ALA A 246 -16.50 6.66 -8.94
CA ALA A 246 -16.81 7.44 -7.74
C ALA A 246 -16.49 8.94 -7.93
N HIS A 247 -15.40 9.29 -8.62
CA HIS A 247 -15.07 10.68 -8.95
C HIS A 247 -16.16 11.33 -9.81
N VAL A 248 -16.58 10.64 -10.88
CA VAL A 248 -17.63 11.12 -11.80
C VAL A 248 -18.96 11.28 -11.07
N ILE A 249 -19.43 10.24 -10.37
CA ILE A 249 -20.70 10.26 -9.61
C ILE A 249 -20.71 11.43 -8.63
N ASN A 250 -19.65 11.58 -7.82
CA ASN A 250 -19.59 12.67 -6.85
C ASN A 250 -19.50 14.05 -7.51
N ALA A 251 -18.87 14.17 -8.68
CA ALA A 251 -18.80 15.42 -9.40
C ALA A 251 -20.15 15.79 -10.03
N MET A 252 -20.84 14.84 -10.67
CA MET A 252 -22.17 15.07 -11.26
C MET A 252 -23.17 15.49 -10.18
N LEU A 253 -23.23 14.78 -9.06
CA LEU A 253 -24.13 15.12 -7.93
C LEU A 253 -23.81 16.49 -7.30
N ARG A 254 -22.53 16.88 -7.23
CA ARG A 254 -22.14 18.21 -6.73
C ARG A 254 -22.57 19.34 -7.66
N ASN A 255 -22.75 19.07 -8.95
CA ASN A 255 -23.18 20.03 -9.95
C ASN A 255 -24.70 19.96 -10.23
N GLY A 256 -25.45 19.14 -9.50
CA GLY A 256 -26.91 19.06 -9.63
C GLY A 256 -27.44 18.15 -10.74
N TYR A 257 -26.57 17.40 -11.42
CA TYR A 257 -26.95 16.46 -12.50
C TYR A 257 -27.48 15.14 -11.94
N TYR A 258 -28.56 15.20 -11.15
CA TYR A 258 -29.02 14.06 -10.35
C TYR A 258 -29.60 12.93 -11.20
N ALA A 259 -30.50 13.24 -12.14
CA ALA A 259 -31.14 12.27 -13.02
C ALA A 259 -30.09 11.62 -13.95
N GLU A 260 -29.20 12.43 -14.51
CA GLU A 260 -28.12 11.99 -15.38
C GLU A 260 -27.12 11.12 -14.61
N THR A 261 -26.91 11.37 -13.31
CA THR A 261 -26.07 10.48 -12.49
C THR A 261 -26.73 9.11 -12.31
N VAL A 262 -28.05 9.07 -12.13
CA VAL A 262 -28.80 7.81 -12.06
C VAL A 262 -28.66 7.05 -13.39
N GLU A 263 -28.87 7.72 -14.52
CA GLU A 263 -28.69 7.13 -15.85
C GLU A 263 -27.26 6.63 -16.07
N PHE A 264 -26.26 7.42 -15.67
CA PHE A 264 -24.85 7.04 -15.74
C PHE A 264 -24.61 5.74 -14.97
N VAL A 265 -24.99 5.64 -13.70
CA VAL A 265 -24.82 4.41 -12.90
C VAL A 265 -25.58 3.24 -13.51
N MET A 266 -26.80 3.48 -14.00
CA MET A 266 -27.63 2.46 -14.65
C MET A 266 -27.00 1.91 -15.94
N SER A 267 -26.26 2.72 -16.69
CA SER A 267 -25.59 2.30 -17.93
C SER A 267 -24.44 1.30 -17.72
N TYR A 268 -23.92 1.20 -16.49
CA TYR A 268 -22.91 0.22 -16.10
C TYR A 268 -23.50 -0.97 -15.32
N ALA A 269 -24.77 -0.89 -14.95
CA ALA A 269 -25.40 -1.83 -14.05
C ALA A 269 -25.48 -3.25 -14.63
N GLY A 270 -25.03 -4.24 -13.87
CA GLY A 270 -25.04 -5.67 -14.22
C GLY A 270 -23.82 -6.13 -15.03
N LYS A 271 -22.85 -5.25 -15.30
CA LYS A 271 -21.59 -5.61 -16.00
C LYS A 271 -20.55 -6.17 -15.03
N ASP A 272 -20.51 -5.64 -13.80
CA ASP A 272 -19.60 -6.07 -12.74
C ASP A 272 -20.31 -5.92 -11.39
N GLN A 273 -20.47 -7.03 -10.66
CA GLN A 273 -21.22 -7.04 -9.40
C GLN A 273 -20.56 -6.22 -8.28
N GLY A 274 -19.23 -6.16 -8.25
CA GLY A 274 -18.49 -5.35 -7.27
C GLY A 274 -18.67 -3.87 -7.55
N LEU A 275 -18.57 -3.48 -8.83
CA LEU A 275 -18.77 -2.11 -9.27
C LEU A 275 -20.22 -1.65 -9.06
N ASP A 276 -21.18 -2.56 -9.25
CA ASP A 276 -22.59 -2.30 -8.93
C ASP A 276 -22.79 -1.97 -7.45
N TYR A 277 -22.26 -2.78 -6.53
CA TYR A 277 -22.36 -2.53 -5.10
C TYR A 277 -21.82 -1.14 -4.72
N GLU A 278 -20.63 -0.80 -5.22
CA GLU A 278 -19.98 0.48 -4.92
C GLU A 278 -20.71 1.67 -5.57
N ASN A 279 -21.01 1.62 -6.87
CA ASN A 279 -21.62 2.74 -7.60
C ASN A 279 -23.03 3.05 -7.10
N PHE A 280 -23.87 2.03 -6.92
CA PHE A 280 -25.22 2.21 -6.38
C PHE A 280 -25.17 2.66 -4.92
N GLY A 281 -24.27 2.10 -4.11
CA GLY A 281 -24.10 2.49 -2.70
C GLY A 281 -23.70 3.96 -2.53
N ILE A 282 -22.73 4.43 -3.32
CA ILE A 282 -22.29 5.84 -3.31
C ILE A 282 -23.42 6.75 -3.77
N LEU A 283 -24.09 6.42 -4.88
CA LEU A 283 -25.20 7.21 -5.43
C LEU A 283 -26.34 7.34 -4.42
N ALA A 284 -26.84 6.22 -3.89
CA ALA A 284 -27.93 6.21 -2.92
C ALA A 284 -27.57 7.02 -1.67
N SER A 285 -26.39 6.77 -1.08
CA SER A 285 -25.95 7.48 0.12
C SER A 285 -25.83 8.98 -0.10
N ARG A 286 -25.37 9.42 -1.27
CA ARG A 286 -25.21 10.84 -1.60
C ARG A 286 -26.55 11.52 -1.89
N LEU A 287 -27.47 10.88 -2.62
CA LEU A 287 -28.79 11.43 -2.89
C LEU A 287 -29.59 11.64 -1.60
N ILE A 288 -29.54 10.70 -0.65
CA ILE A 288 -30.16 10.84 0.68
C ILE A 288 -29.59 12.06 1.42
N LYS A 289 -28.26 12.21 1.43
CA LYS A 289 -27.60 13.36 2.08
C LYS A 289 -27.90 14.70 1.41
N LEU A 290 -28.34 14.69 0.16
CA LEU A 290 -28.71 15.87 -0.62
C LEU A 290 -30.23 16.10 -0.65
N ASP A 291 -30.99 15.34 0.17
CA ASP A 291 -32.46 15.38 0.24
C ASP A 291 -33.16 15.13 -1.12
N ARG A 292 -32.50 14.41 -2.02
CA ARG A 292 -33.06 13.98 -3.31
C ARG A 292 -33.76 12.63 -3.14
N LEU A 293 -34.86 12.64 -2.38
CA LEU A 293 -35.52 11.43 -1.89
C LEU A 293 -36.15 10.60 -3.02
N ASP A 294 -36.66 11.23 -4.07
CA ASP A 294 -37.29 10.52 -5.20
C ASP A 294 -36.27 9.68 -5.97
N GLU A 295 -35.14 10.27 -6.35
CA GLU A 295 -34.04 9.53 -6.97
C GLU A 295 -33.45 8.49 -6.01
N ALA A 296 -33.29 8.82 -4.73
CA ALA A 296 -32.80 7.86 -3.73
C ALA A 296 -33.71 6.62 -3.62
N LYS A 297 -35.03 6.82 -3.57
CA LYS A 297 -36.02 5.72 -3.55
C LYS A 297 -35.95 4.88 -4.83
N PHE A 298 -35.82 5.51 -5.99
CA PHE A 298 -35.64 4.80 -7.26
C PHE A 298 -34.40 3.91 -7.23
N VAL A 299 -33.25 4.47 -6.83
CA VAL A 299 -31.97 3.73 -6.75
C VAL A 299 -32.06 2.58 -5.75
N LEU A 300 -32.66 2.79 -4.58
CA LEU A 300 -32.82 1.73 -3.57
C LEU A 300 -33.75 0.59 -4.05
N LYS A 301 -34.83 0.92 -4.75
CA LYS A 301 -35.72 -0.08 -5.36
C LYS A 301 -34.97 -0.90 -6.40
N GLU A 302 -34.13 -0.25 -7.20
CA GLU A 302 -33.31 -0.90 -8.21
C GLU A 302 -32.23 -1.80 -7.59
N MET A 303 -31.58 -1.36 -6.51
CA MET A 303 -30.64 -2.19 -5.75
C MET A 303 -31.30 -3.48 -5.24
N LYS A 304 -32.52 -3.38 -4.66
CA LYS A 304 -33.30 -4.54 -4.23
C LYS A 304 -33.64 -5.47 -5.39
N ARG A 305 -34.11 -4.92 -6.52
CA ARG A 305 -34.45 -5.70 -7.72
C ARG A 305 -33.28 -6.50 -8.25
N ARG A 306 -32.06 -5.96 -8.13
CA ARG A 306 -30.81 -6.59 -8.59
C ARG A 306 -30.14 -7.48 -7.54
N GLY A 307 -30.69 -7.58 -6.33
CA GLY A 307 -30.05 -8.31 -5.23
C GLY A 307 -28.75 -7.67 -4.73
N ILE A 308 -28.54 -6.37 -4.96
CA ILE A 308 -27.38 -5.65 -4.45
C ILE A 308 -27.55 -5.44 -2.95
N ASN A 309 -26.58 -5.90 -2.16
CA ASN A 309 -26.64 -5.79 -0.70
C ASN A 309 -26.66 -4.32 -0.27
N LEU A 310 -27.61 -3.95 0.58
CA LEU A 310 -27.69 -2.63 1.19
C LEU A 310 -26.79 -2.58 2.43
N GLY A 311 -25.90 -1.60 2.51
CA GLY A 311 -25.21 -1.30 3.78
C GLY A 311 -26.21 -0.94 4.88
N GLU A 312 -25.86 -1.14 6.15
CA GLU A 312 -26.77 -0.94 7.29
C GLU A 312 -27.44 0.44 7.29
N LYS A 313 -26.67 1.50 7.05
CA LYS A 313 -27.19 2.87 6.97
C LYS A 313 -28.24 3.08 5.86
N LEU A 314 -28.16 2.33 4.76
CA LEU A 314 -29.14 2.40 3.68
C LEU A 314 -30.38 1.55 3.99
N LYS A 315 -30.23 0.47 4.76
CA LYS A 315 -31.34 -0.35 5.25
C LYS A 315 -32.25 0.47 6.16
N ASP A 316 -31.67 1.21 7.10
CA ASP A 316 -32.43 2.06 8.04
C ASP A 316 -33.29 3.10 7.32
N PHE A 317 -32.71 3.83 6.36
CA PHE A 317 -33.45 4.78 5.55
C PHE A 317 -34.56 4.13 4.72
N CYS A 318 -34.29 2.92 4.18
CA CYS A 318 -35.27 2.19 3.39
C CYS A 318 -36.46 1.67 4.22
N LEU A 319 -36.26 1.43 5.52
CA LEU A 319 -37.33 1.08 6.47
C LEU A 319 -38.17 2.29 6.88
N CYS A 320 -37.59 3.50 6.94
CA CYS A 320 -38.31 4.74 7.27
C CYS A 320 -39.13 5.32 6.10
N CYS A 321 -38.87 4.87 4.86
CA CYS A 321 -39.51 5.41 3.64
C CYS A 321 -40.62 4.52 3.06
N ASN A 322 -40.87 3.36 3.67
CA ASN A 322 -42.00 2.47 3.38
C ASN A 322 -43.14 2.76 4.36
#